data_AF-A0A6N9IVA8-F1
#
_entry.id   AF-A0A6N9IVA8-F1
#
_cell.length_a   1.000
_cell.length_b   1.000
_cell.length_c   1.000
_cell.angle_alpha   90.00
_cell.angle_beta   90.00
_cell.angle_gamma   90.00
#
_symmetry.space_group_name_H-M   'P 1'
#
loop_
_entity.id
_entity.type
_entity.pdbx_description
1 polymer ?
#
loop_
_entity_poly.entity_id
_entity_poly.type
_entity_poly.pdbx_seq_one_letter_code
_entity_poly.pdbx_strand_id
1 'polypeptide(L)' 'MDQSLGSKLDLILDGGTCPGGKPSTLVDPVEMPVQLIRPGAIPFSEIEIALYGNSKSTHPEARG' A
#
# COMPACT_ATOMS: atom_id res chain seq x y z
N MET A 1 -14.59 7.95 22.50
CA MET A 1 -14.01 8.81 21.44
C MET A 1 -12.54 8.99 21.77
N ASP A 2 -11.66 8.74 20.81
CA ASP A 2 -10.22 8.92 20.99
C ASP A 2 -9.92 10.42 21.14
N GLN A 3 -9.53 10.84 22.35
CA GLN A 3 -9.36 12.25 22.74
C GLN A 3 -7.99 12.81 22.31
N SER A 4 -7.13 12.00 21.69
CA SER A 4 -5.73 12.36 21.44
C SER A 4 -5.53 13.45 20.38
N LEU A 5 -6.48 13.63 19.46
CA LEU A 5 -6.40 14.58 18.34
C LEU A 5 -7.42 15.74 18.43
N GLY A 6 -8.46 15.62 19.27
CA GLY A 6 -9.65 16.47 19.18
C GLY A 6 -9.45 17.97 19.45
N SER A 7 -8.49 18.35 20.29
CA SER A 7 -8.24 19.77 20.62
C SER A 7 -7.29 20.48 19.67
N LYS A 8 -6.68 19.75 18.73
CA LYS A 8 -5.67 20.26 17.79
C LYS A 8 -6.17 20.37 16.35
N LEU A 9 -7.43 20.01 16.10
CA LEU A 9 -8.02 19.95 14.76
C LEU A 9 -9.21 20.91 14.68
N ASP A 10 -9.31 21.64 13.58
CA ASP A 10 -10.43 22.56 13.32
C ASP A 10 -11.74 21.81 13.03
N LEU A 11 -11.65 20.57 12.53
CA LEU A 11 -12.80 19.75 12.15
C LEU A 11 -12.46 18.25 12.18
N ILE A 12 -13.39 17.42 12.64
CA ILE A 12 -13.37 15.95 12.49
C ILE A 12 -14.63 15.54 11.74
N LEU A 13 -14.46 14.81 10.64
CA LEU A 13 -15.56 14.21 9.90
C LEU A 13 -15.84 12.80 10.42
N ASP A 14 -17.02 12.58 11.01
CA ASP A 14 -17.46 11.26 11.46
C ASP A 14 -18.07 10.48 10.29
N GLY A 15 -17.27 9.60 9.69
CA GLY A 15 -17.69 8.67 8.64
C GLY A 15 -18.22 7.34 9.15
N GLY A 16 -18.43 7.19 10.46
CA GLY A 16 -18.71 5.90 11.09
C GLY A 16 -17.50 4.94 11.06
N THR A 17 -17.77 3.66 11.25
CA THR A 17 -16.73 2.62 11.28
C THR A 17 -16.25 2.31 9.88
N CYS A 18 -14.96 2.55 9.59
CA CYS A 18 -14.35 2.05 8.37
C CYS A 18 -14.41 0.50 8.35
N PRO A 19 -14.75 -0.15 7.21
CA PRO A 19 -14.72 -1.61 7.10
C PRO A 19 -13.36 -2.22 7.47
N GLY A 20 -12.29 -1.41 7.43
CA GLY A 20 -10.93 -1.87 7.61
C GLY A 20 -10.45 -2.67 6.40
N GLY A 21 -9.21 -3.14 6.49
CA GLY A 21 -8.60 -3.92 5.42
C GLY A 21 -7.08 -3.89 5.51
N LYS A 22 -6.43 -4.59 4.57
CA LYS A 22 -4.99 -4.41 4.37
C LYS A 22 -4.73 -2.95 4.00
N PRO A 23 -3.65 -2.33 4.54
CA PRO A 23 -3.30 -0.98 4.15
C PRO A 23 -2.93 -0.93 2.66
N SER A 24 -2.80 0.26 2.08
CA SER A 24 -2.35 0.40 0.70
C SER A 24 -0.96 -0.20 0.50
N THR A 25 -0.76 -0.85 -0.65
CA THR A 25 0.56 -1.32 -1.11
C THR A 25 1.41 -0.10 -1.43
N LEU A 26 2.65 -0.09 -0.93
CA LEU A 26 3.58 1.02 -1.12
C LEU A 26 4.80 0.52 -1.88
N VAL A 27 5.18 1.23 -2.92
CA VAL A 27 6.33 0.91 -3.77
C VAL A 27 7.23 2.13 -3.93
N ASP A 28 8.52 1.89 -4.17
CA ASP A 28 9.46 2.92 -4.61
C ASP A 28 9.53 2.90 -6.14
N PRO A 29 9.04 3.96 -6.83
CA PRO A 29 9.11 4.05 -8.27
C PRO A 29 10.39 4.74 -8.79
N VAL A 30 11.29 5.20 -7.90
CA VAL A 30 12.48 5.95 -8.31
C VAL A 30 13.52 5.04 -8.94
N GLU A 31 13.78 3.88 -8.32
CA GLU A 31 14.69 2.87 -8.82
C GLU A 31 13.95 1.86 -9.70
N MET A 32 14.63 1.36 -10.75
CA MET A 32 14.09 0.33 -11.64
C MET A 32 14.94 -0.95 -11.55
N PRO A 33 14.34 -2.12 -11.25
CA PRO A 33 12.90 -2.37 -11.10
C PRO A 33 12.29 -1.74 -9.85
N VAL A 34 10.99 -1.43 -9.93
CA VAL A 34 10.20 -0.87 -8.82
C VAL A 34 10.34 -1.76 -7.60
N GLN A 35 10.56 -1.18 -6.42
CA GLN A 35 10.78 -1.94 -5.19
C GLN A 35 9.54 -1.93 -4.29
N LEU A 36 9.23 -3.06 -3.67
CA LEU A 36 8.16 -3.13 -2.68
C LEU A 36 8.63 -2.56 -1.34
N ILE A 37 8.06 -1.42 -0.93
CA ILE A 37 8.31 -0.83 0.39
C ILE A 37 7.40 -1.49 1.45
N ARG A 38 6.13 -1.72 1.11
CA ARG A 38 5.16 -2.37 2.03
C ARG A 38 4.10 -3.15 1.27
N PRO A 39 3.87 -4.44 1.60
CA PRO A 39 2.74 -5.19 1.06
C PRO A 39 1.41 -4.62 1.56
N GLY A 40 0.38 -4.68 0.72
CA GLY A 40 -0.93 -4.10 1.03
C GLY A 40 -2.08 -4.79 0.32
N ALA A 41 -3.16 -4.03 0.11
CA ALA A 41 -4.38 -4.52 -0.51
C ALA A 41 -4.20 -5.02 -1.96
N ILE A 42 -3.18 -4.50 -2.67
CA ILE A 42 -2.84 -4.91 -4.04
C ILE A 42 -1.60 -5.82 -4.00
N PRO A 43 -1.66 -7.07 -4.47
CA PRO A 43 -0.49 -7.93 -4.59
C PRO A 43 0.59 -7.29 -5.45
N PHE A 44 1.85 -7.33 -5.00
CA PHE A 44 2.95 -6.72 -5.75
C PHE A 44 3.13 -7.32 -7.15
N SER A 45 2.83 -8.62 -7.31
CA SER A 45 2.85 -9.28 -8.61
C SER A 45 1.88 -8.66 -9.63
N GLU A 46 0.71 -8.17 -9.20
CA GLU A 46 -0.20 -7.48 -10.11
C GLU A 46 0.38 -6.15 -10.60
N ILE A 47 1.16 -5.47 -9.74
CA ILE A 47 1.88 -4.24 -10.10
C ILE A 47 3.01 -4.57 -11.08
N GLU A 48 3.80 -5.61 -10.81
CA GLU A 48 4.87 -6.06 -11.72
C GLU A 48 4.30 -6.42 -13.11
N ILE A 49 3.17 -7.12 -13.16
CA ILE A 49 2.49 -7.46 -14.43
C ILE A 49 2.03 -6.20 -15.16
N ALA A 50 1.47 -5.22 -14.45
CA ALA A 50 1.02 -3.97 -15.05
C ALA A 50 2.17 -3.14 -15.63
N LEU A 51 3.35 -3.16 -15.00
CA LEU A 51 4.52 -2.39 -15.41
C LEU A 51 5.37 -3.09 -16.48
N TYR A 52 5.49 -4.42 -16.41
CA TYR A 52 6.47 -5.18 -17.21
C TYR A 52 5.84 -6.26 -18.11
N GLY A 53 4.52 -6.50 -18.00
CA GLY A 53 3.83 -7.58 -18.70
C GLY A 53 4.24 -8.97 -18.21
N ASN A 54 3.93 -10.01 -19.00
CA ASN A 54 4.26 -11.41 -18.66
C ASN A 54 5.74 -11.79 -18.86
N SER A 55 6.61 -10.82 -19.14
CA SER A 55 8.06 -11.01 -19.25
C SER A 55 8.65 -11.14 -17.84
N LYS A 56 8.56 -12.34 -17.24
CA LYS A 56 9.19 -12.81 -15.99
C LYS A 56 9.64 -11.71 -15.01
N SER A 57 8.91 -11.58 -13.90
CA SER A 57 9.37 -10.91 -12.68
C SER A 57 10.72 -11.50 -12.23
N THR A 58 11.70 -10.63 -12.02
CA THR A 58 13.07 -10.99 -11.61
C THR A 58 13.29 -10.86 -10.10
N HIS A 59 12.24 -10.60 -9.32
CA HIS A 59 12.36 -10.41 -7.87
C HIS A 59 12.38 -11.76 -7.10
N PRO A 60 13.47 -12.06 -6.37
CA PRO A 60 13.65 -13.33 -5.67
C PRO A 60 12.83 -13.47 -4.38
N GLU A 61 12.17 -12.41 -3.90
CA GLU A 61 11.47 -12.40 -2.60
C GLU A 61 10.04 -12.99 -2.60
N ALA A 62 9.57 -13.58 -3.71
CA ALA A 62 8.33 -14.36 -3.74
C ALA A 62 8.50 -15.83 -3.26
N ARG A 63 9.61 -16.14 -2.57
CA ARG A 63 9.86 -17.44 -1.93
C ARG A 63 10.15 -17.25 -0.45
N GLY A 64 9.09 -17.06 0.33
CA GLY A 64 9.09 -17.07 1.79
C GLY A 64 7.75 -17.58 2.29
#